data_AF-F0GIW7-F1
#
_entry.id   AF-F0GIW7-F1
#
_cell.length_a   1.000
_cell.length_b   1.000
_cell.length_c   1.000
_cell.angle_alpha   90.00
_cell.angle_beta   90.00
_cell.angle_gamma   90.00
#
_symmetry.space_group_name_H-M   'P 1'
#
loop_
_entity.id
_entity.type
_entity.pdbx_description
1 polymer ?
#
loop_
_entity_poly.entity_id
_entity_poly.type
_entity_poly.pdbx_seq_one_letter_code
_entity_poly.pdbx_strand_id
1 'polypeptide(L)' 'MAEYRFSTTWRVDAPLAAVWDAIYQVDRWPDWWKGAVRTVELEPGDAHGVGALHRYTWKGALPYRLSFDMRVRRVEP' A
#
# COMPACT_ATOMS: atom_id res chain seq x y z
N MET A 1 18.29 -13.37 16.15
CA MET A 1 17.21 -13.34 15.15
C MET A 1 17.83 -13.05 13.80
N ALA A 2 17.33 -13.65 12.73
CA ALA A 2 17.81 -13.33 11.38
C ALA A 2 17.20 -12.01 10.91
N GLU A 3 18.01 -11.14 10.30
CA GLU A 3 17.53 -9.94 9.61
C GLU A 3 17.29 -10.28 8.14
N TYR A 4 16.11 -9.91 7.62
CA TYR A 4 15.76 -10.13 6.22
C TYR A 4 15.45 -8.78 5.55
N ARG A 5 15.99 -8.57 4.35
CA ARG A 5 15.76 -7.39 3.54
C ARG A 5 15.43 -7.81 2.11
N PHE A 6 14.22 -7.48 1.67
CA PHE A 6 13.74 -7.77 0.34
C PHE A 6 13.52 -6.45 -0.41
N SER A 7 13.91 -6.40 -1.68
CA SER A 7 13.67 -5.26 -2.56
C SER A 7 13.15 -5.77 -3.89
N THR A 8 12.14 -5.10 -4.43
CA THR A 8 11.52 -5.44 -5.71
C THR A 8 11.44 -4.17 -6.55
N THR A 9 11.95 -4.22 -7.78
CA THR A 9 11.91 -3.11 -8.72
C THR A 9 10.95 -3.42 -9.85
N TRP A 10 9.99 -2.53 -10.10
CA TRP A 10 9.07 -2.62 -11.24
C TRP A 10 9.44 -1.59 -12.31
N ARG A 11 9.43 -2.01 -13.57
CA ARG A 11 9.56 -1.11 -14.72
C ARG A 11 8.22 -1.07 -15.43
N VAL A 12 7.60 0.12 -15.44
CA VAL A 12 6.27 0.35 -15.99
C VAL A 12 6.40 1.42 -17.06
N ASP A 13 5.80 1.19 -18.22
CA ASP A 13 5.74 2.18 -19.30
C ASP A 13 4.63 3.20 -19.03
N ALA A 14 4.89 4.09 -18.05
CA ALA A 14 3.97 5.12 -17.62
C ALA A 14 4.72 6.32 -17.01
N PRO A 15 4.14 7.53 -17.03
CA PRO A 15 4.72 8.69 -16.35
C PRO A 15 4.87 8.44 -14.84
N LEU A 16 6.00 8.89 -14.26
CA LEU A 16 6.30 8.69 -12.84
C LEU A 16 5.19 9.22 -11.91
N ALA A 17 4.64 10.41 -12.20
CA ALA A 17 3.57 11.00 -11.42
C ALA A 17 2.31 10.12 -11.38
N ALA A 18 1.94 9.50 -12.51
CA ALA A 18 0.77 8.62 -12.57
C ALA A 18 0.99 7.34 -11.74
N VAL A 19 2.22 6.79 -11.77
CA VAL A 19 2.59 5.63 -10.93
C VAL A 19 2.59 6.02 -9.46
N TRP A 20 3.15 7.18 -9.12
CA TRP A 20 3.17 7.70 -7.76
C TRP A 20 1.75 7.85 -7.20
N ASP A 21 0.86 8.53 -7.94
CA ASP A 21 -0.52 8.74 -7.52
C ASP A 21 -1.27 7.41 -7.30
N ALA A 22 -1.06 6.43 -8.18
CA ALA A 22 -1.67 5.10 -8.05
C ALA A 22 -1.21 4.36 -6.79
N ILE A 23 0.07 4.47 -6.42
CA ILE A 23 0.61 3.85 -5.20
C ILE A 23 0.20 4.65 -3.95
N TYR A 24 0.20 5.97 -4.01
CA TYR A 24 -0.11 6.85 -2.88
C TYR A 24 -1.58 6.77 -2.47
N GLN A 25 -2.51 6.58 -3.42
CA GLN A 25 -3.96 6.45 -3.17
C GLN A 25 -4.34 5.05 -2.70
N VAL A 26 -3.96 4.73 -1.46
CA VAL A 26 -4.17 3.41 -0.81
C VAL A 26 -5.63 2.96 -0.75
N ASP A 27 -6.56 3.91 -0.72
CA ASP A 27 -8.01 3.71 -0.74
C ASP A 27 -8.50 3.14 -2.08
N ARG A 28 -7.80 3.46 -3.18
CA ARG A 28 -8.14 3.03 -4.55
C ARG A 28 -7.42 1.76 -5.00
N TRP A 29 -6.56 1.19 -4.16
CA TRP A 29 -5.87 -0.05 -4.51
C TRP A 29 -6.81 -1.20 -4.90
N PRO A 30 -7.97 -1.40 -4.24
CA PRO A 30 -8.90 -2.45 -4.65
C PRO A 30 -9.45 -2.29 -6.08
N ASP A 31 -9.41 -1.08 -6.65
CA ASP A 31 -9.98 -0.79 -7.97
C ASP A 31 -9.11 -1.34 -9.10
N TRP A 32 -7.80 -1.43 -8.90
CA TRP A 32 -6.83 -1.83 -9.95
C TRP A 32 -5.89 -2.97 -9.53
N TRP A 33 -5.65 -3.14 -8.23
CA TRP A 33 -4.77 -4.20 -7.73
C TRP A 33 -5.56 -5.43 -7.34
N LYS A 34 -5.58 -6.44 -8.22
CA LYS A 34 -6.33 -7.71 -8.07
C LYS A 34 -6.21 -8.40 -6.69
N GLY A 35 -5.10 -8.22 -5.97
CA GLY A 35 -4.87 -8.82 -4.66
C GLY A 35 -5.39 -8.00 -3.48
N ALA A 36 -5.60 -6.70 -3.66
CA ALA A 36 -6.14 -5.80 -2.64
C ALA A 36 -7.67 -5.95 -2.62
N VAL A 37 -8.21 -6.37 -1.48
CA VAL A 37 -9.66 -6.58 -1.31
C VAL A 37 -10.30 -5.35 -0.68
N ARG A 38 -9.63 -4.74 0.30
CA ARG A 38 -10.16 -3.61 1.05
C ARG A 38 -9.03 -2.83 1.71
N THR A 39 -9.18 -1.51 1.70
CA THR A 39 -8.40 -0.59 2.53
C THR A 39 -9.37 0.17 3.43
N VAL A 40 -9.01 0.33 4.70
CA VAL A 40 -9.77 1.12 5.68
C VAL A 40 -8.83 2.04 6.39
N GLU A 41 -9.07 3.34 6.33
CA GLU A 41 -8.38 4.30 7.20
C GLU A 41 -8.86 4.11 8.64
N LEU A 42 -7.91 3.87 9.54
CA LEU A 42 -8.16 3.75 10.99
C LEU A 42 -7.80 5.06 11.70
N GLU A 43 -6.71 5.70 11.29
CA GLU A 43 -6.26 6.99 11.81
C GLU A 43 -5.82 7.86 10.63
N PRO A 44 -6.29 9.12 10.53
CA PRO A 44 -5.84 10.04 9.49
C PRO A 44 -4.37 10.43 9.70
N GLY A 45 -3.67 10.66 8.61
CA GLY A 45 -2.30 11.21 8.63
C GLY A 45 -2.27 12.73 8.66
N ASP A 46 -1.06 13.29 8.59
CA ASP A 46 -0.86 14.71 8.33
C ASP A 46 -1.17 15.09 6.87
N ALA A 47 -0.88 16.35 6.49
CA ALA A 47 -1.12 16.87 5.14
C ALA A 47 -0.38 16.09 4.02
N HIS A 48 0.64 15.32 4.38
CA HIS A 48 1.42 14.47 3.48
C HIS A 48 1.14 12.96 3.71
N GLY A 49 0.07 12.63 4.44
CA GLY A 49 -0.32 11.26 4.76
C GLY A 49 0.59 10.56 5.77
N VAL A 50 1.61 11.24 6.32
CA VAL A 50 2.51 10.65 7.30
C VAL A 50 1.76 10.48 8.63
N GLY A 51 1.95 9.33 9.27
CA GLY A 51 1.23 8.94 10.47
C GLY A 51 -0.08 8.20 10.21
N ALA A 52 -0.62 8.25 8.99
CA ALA A 52 -1.87 7.58 8.65
C ALA A 52 -1.77 6.08 8.91
N LEU A 53 -2.77 5.52 9.60
CA LEU A 53 -2.88 4.10 9.88
C LEU A 53 -4.00 3.52 9.04
N HIS A 54 -3.67 2.52 8.24
CA HIS A 54 -4.64 1.85 7.38
C HIS A 54 -4.64 0.34 7.64
N ARG A 55 -5.83 -0.24 7.68
CA ARG A 55 -6.03 -1.69 7.66
C ARG A 55 -6.23 -2.16 6.24
N TYR A 56 -5.38 -3.07 5.80
CA TYR A 56 -5.45 -3.68 4.48
C TYR A 56 -5.91 -5.11 4.59
N THR A 57 -6.78 -5.53 3.67
CA THR A 57 -7.16 -6.93 3.50
C THR A 57 -6.74 -7.38 2.10
N TRP A 58 -5.96 -8.45 2.04
CA TRP A 58 -5.43 -9.03 0.81
C TRP A 58 -5.96 -10.43 0.60
N LYS A 59 -6.15 -10.80 -0.67
CA LYS A 59 -6.46 -12.17 -1.10
C LYS A 59 -5.51 -12.56 -2.23
N GLY A 60 -4.53 -13.39 -1.88
CA GLY A 60 -3.60 -13.99 -2.84
C GLY A 60 -4.09 -15.34 -3.35
N ALA A 61 -3.14 -16.20 -3.75
CA ALA A 61 -3.41 -17.57 -4.20
C ALA A 61 -3.79 -18.54 -3.06
N LEU A 62 -3.59 -18.15 -1.81
CA LEU A 62 -3.90 -18.97 -0.64
C LEU A 62 -5.38 -18.87 -0.26
N PRO A 63 -5.98 -19.91 0.39
CA PRO A 63 -7.42 -19.98 0.66
C PRO A 63 -7.90 -19.06 1.80
N TYR A 64 -7.06 -18.11 2.25
CA TYR A 64 -7.35 -17.21 3.35
C TYR A 64 -7.12 -15.74 2.97
N ARG A 65 -7.76 -14.85 3.71
CA ARG A 65 -7.52 -13.41 3.62
C ARG A 65 -6.49 -13.01 4.66
N LEU A 66 -5.49 -12.25 4.24
CA LEU A 66 -4.51 -11.66 5.16
C LEU A 66 -4.96 -10.23 5.47
N SER A 67 -5.09 -9.90 6.76
CA SER A 67 -5.35 -8.52 7.18
C SER A 67 -4.23 -8.03 8.09
N PHE A 68 -3.74 -6.83 7.82
CA PHE A 68 -2.68 -6.19 8.60
C PHE A 68 -2.85 -4.68 8.58
N ASP A 69 -2.27 -4.04 9.60
CA ASP A 69 -2.28 -2.59 9.76
C ASP A 69 -0.91 -2.04 9.36
N MET A 70 -0.89 -1.00 8.52
CA MET A 70 0.33 -0.33 8.10
C MET A 70 0.24 1.15 8.44
N ARG A 71 1.30 1.67 9.06
CA ARG A 71 1.43 3.10 9.36
C ARG A 71 2.45 3.73 8.43
N VAL A 72 2.06 4.80 7.76
CA VAL A 72 2.97 5.60 6.95
C VAL A 72 3.95 6.31 7.88
N ARG A 73 5.26 6.08 7.69
CA ARG A 73 6.32 6.70 8.52
C ARG A 73 7.03 7.86 7.83
N ARG A 74 7.10 7.82 6.51
CA ARG A 74 7.80 8.81 5.69
C ARG A 74 7.25 8.75 4.27
N VAL A 75 7.12 9.92 3.65
CA VAL A 75 6.75 10.09 2.25
C VAL A 75 7.79 11.04 1.65
N GLU A 76 8.36 10.66 0.51
CA GLU A 76 9.32 11.46 -0.22
C GLU A 76 8.84 11.60 -1.66
N PRO A 77 8.48 12.81 -2.11
CA PRO A 77 8.07 13.07 -3.48
C PRO A 77 9.24 13.03 -4.48
#